data_AF-H1LSB1-F1
#
_entry.id   AF-H1LSB1-F1
#
_cell.length_a   1.000
_cell.length_b   1.000
_cell.length_c   1.000
_cell.angle_alpha   90.00
_cell.angle_beta   90.00
_cell.angle_gamma   90.00
#
_symmetry.space_group_name_H-M   'P 1'
#
loop_
_entity.id
_entity.type
_entity.pdbx_description
1 polymer ?
#
loop_
_entity_poly.entity_id
_entity_poly.type
_entity_poly.pdbx_seq_one_letter_code
_entity_poly.pdbx_strand_id
1 'polypeptide(L)' 'MIEETMKKEEVISQLNDLWEHCHSMIDRSDRDCVWSKDVRALEEAIRIIQNVKVRSFSKKKRSYERRK' A
#
# COMPACT_ATOMS: atom_id res chain seq x y z
N MET A 1 -17.64 2.36 -27.26
CA MET A 1 -16.58 2.81 -26.35
C MET A 1 -16.22 1.61 -25.51
N ILE A 2 -15.09 0.96 -25.80
CA ILE A 2 -14.64 -0.19 -25.02
C ILE A 2 -13.96 0.43 -23.81
N GLU A 3 -14.60 0.39 -22.64
CA GLU A 3 -13.89 0.63 -21.37
C GLU A 3 -12.95 -0.54 -21.17
N GLU A 4 -11.69 -0.37 -21.59
CA GLU A 4 -10.64 -1.36 -21.40
C GLU A 4 -10.23 -1.34 -19.93
N THR A 5 -11.00 -2.05 -19.10
CA THR A 5 -10.68 -2.20 -17.69
C THR A 5 -9.44 -3.07 -17.56
N MET A 6 -8.32 -2.48 -17.15
CA MET A 6 -7.06 -3.18 -16.92
C MET A 6 -7.27 -4.37 -15.97
N LYS A 7 -6.62 -5.51 -16.28
CA LYS A 7 -6.71 -6.67 -15.40
C LYS A 7 -6.03 -6.37 -14.07
N LYS A 8 -6.55 -6.95 -13.00
CA LYS A 8 -5.99 -6.79 -11.64
C LYS A 8 -4.49 -7.08 -11.57
N GLU A 9 -4.02 -8.09 -12.30
CA GLU A 9 -2.61 -8.48 -12.35
C GLU A 9 -1.75 -7.40 -13.03
N GLU A 10 -2.25 -6.79 -14.11
CA GLU A 10 -1.56 -5.69 -14.80
C GLU A 10 -1.51 -4.43 -13.94
N VAL A 11 -2.61 -4.13 -13.23
CA VAL A 11 -2.64 -3.02 -12.26
C VAL A 11 -1.61 -3.24 -11.15
N ILE A 12 -1.52 -4.46 -10.60
CA ILE A 12 -0.51 -4.79 -9.59
C ILE A 12 0.90 -4.67 -10.16
N SER A 13 1.13 -5.13 -11.39
CA SER A 13 2.44 -5.02 -12.07
C SER A 13 2.85 -3.56 -12.21
N GLN A 14 1.97 -2.70 -12.73
CA GLN A 14 2.28 -1.27 -12.88
C GLN A 14 2.51 -0.58 -11.54
N LEU A 15 1.78 -0.94 -10.49
CA LEU A 15 2.00 -0.40 -9.16
C LEU A 15 3.33 -0.85 -8.56
N ASN A 16 3.77 -2.09 -8.82
CA ASN A 16 5.09 -2.56 -8.40
C ASN A 16 6.22 -1.82 -9.13
N ASP A 17 6.09 -1.63 -10.46
CA ASP A 17 7.08 -0.89 -11.25
C ASP A 17 7.22 0.55 -10.76
N LEU A 18 6.07 1.20 -10.47
CA LEU A 18 6.04 2.55 -9.91
C LEU A 18 6.64 2.60 -8.50
N TRP A 19 6.36 1.60 -7.66
CA TRP A 19 6.92 1.48 -6.32
C TRP A 19 8.45 1.34 -6.37
N GLU A 20 8.99 0.50 -7.27
CA GLU A 20 10.43 0.32 -7.43
C GLU A 20 11.10 1.63 -7.86
N HIS A 21 10.47 2.35 -8.80
CA HIS A 21 10.96 3.64 -9.25
C HIS A 21 10.98 4.67 -8.11
N CYS A 22 9.87 4.83 -7.37
CA CYS A 22 9.81 5.72 -6.22
C CYS A 22 10.81 5.32 -5.13
N HIS A 23 10.98 4.02 -4.88
CA HIS A 23 11.92 3.51 -3.89
C HIS A 23 13.37 3.80 -4.27
N SER A 24 13.71 3.74 -5.56
CA SER A 24 15.04 4.11 -6.07
C SER A 24 15.37 5.59 -5.90
N MET A 25 14.35 6.46 -5.82
CA MET A 25 14.51 7.90 -5.63
C MET A 25 14.57 8.33 -4.16
N ILE A 26 14.43 7.38 -3.21
CA ILE A 26 14.57 7.70 -1.79
C ILE A 26 16.05 8.01 -1.50
N ASP A 27 16.34 9.30 -1.32
CA ASP A 27 17.59 9.73 -0.71
C ASP A 27 17.52 9.57 0.80
N ARG A 28 18.36 8.69 1.36
CA ARG A 28 18.45 8.42 2.81
C ARG A 28 18.97 9.63 3.60
N SER A 29 19.53 10.62 2.92
CA SER A 29 20.06 11.85 3.50
C SER A 29 18.99 12.93 3.67
N ASP A 30 17.87 12.82 2.94
CA ASP A 30 16.76 13.76 3.01
C ASP A 30 15.70 13.28 3.99
N ARG A 31 15.58 14.00 5.12
CA ARG A 31 14.63 13.69 6.19
C ARG A 31 13.17 13.96 5.81
N ASP A 32 12.93 14.80 4.80
CA ASP A 32 11.60 15.15 4.31
C ASP A 32 11.30 14.54 2.92
N CYS A 33 12.04 13.49 2.55
CA CYS A 33 11.94 12.83 1.27
C CYS A 33 10.49 12.41 0.97
N VAL A 34 9.86 13.10 0.02
CA VAL A 34 8.46 12.89 -0.41
C VAL A 34 8.27 11.47 -0.92
N TRP A 35 9.29 10.91 -1.58
CA TRP A 35 9.31 9.54 -2.10
C TRP A 35 9.07 8.48 -1.02
N SER A 36 9.48 8.72 0.23
CA SER A 36 9.21 7.79 1.34
C SER A 36 7.70 7.68 1.64
N LYS A 37 6.96 8.79 1.51
CA LYS A 37 5.51 8.80 1.69
C LYS A 37 4.82 8.10 0.53
N ASP A 38 5.29 8.34 -0.70
CA ASP A 38 4.74 7.71 -1.91
C ASP A 38 4.93 6.19 -1.91
N VAL A 39 6.12 5.71 -1.54
CA VAL A 39 6.41 4.27 -1.40
C VAL A 39 5.47 3.59 -0.41
N ARG A 40 5.19 4.22 0.74
CA ARG A 40 4.25 3.67 1.74
C ARG A 40 2.80 3.67 1.24
N ALA A 41 2.40 4.71 0.50
CA ALA A 41 1.07 4.77 -0.10
C ALA A 41 0.86 3.66 -1.16
N LEU A 42 1.87 3.43 -2.00
CA LEU A 42 1.87 2.39 -3.02
C LEU A 42 1.84 0.98 -2.41
N GLU A 43 2.62 0.74 -1.36
CA GLU A 43 2.62 -0.55 -0.64
C GLU A 43 1.23 -0.88 -0.06
N GLU A 44 0.58 0.09 0.59
CA GLU A 44 -0.79 -0.09 1.11
C GLU A 44 -1.81 -0.25 -0.02
N ALA A 45 -1.67 0.46 -1.15
CA ALA A 45 -2.55 0.29 -2.30
C ALA A 45 -2.45 -1.12 -2.89
N ILE A 46 -1.23 -1.62 -3.12
CA ILE A 46 -0.97 -2.98 -3.60
C ILE A 46 -1.56 -4.00 -2.62
N ARG A 47 -1.35 -3.80 -1.32
CA ARG A 47 -1.89 -4.67 -0.27
C ARG A 47 -3.41 -4.67 -0.26
N ILE A 48 -4.08 -3.52 -0.35
CA ILE A 48 -5.54 -3.41 -0.41
C ILE A 48 -6.06 -4.17 -1.63
N ILE A 49 -5.47 -3.93 -2.81
CA ILE A 49 -5.87 -4.55 -4.08
C ILE A 49 -5.64 -6.07 -4.06
N GLN A 50 -4.50 -6.53 -3.57
CA GLN A 50 -4.21 -7.96 -3.45
C GLN A 50 -5.17 -8.64 -2.47
N ASN A 51 -5.45 -8.01 -1.33
CA ASN A 51 -6.21 -8.57 -0.21
C ASN A 51 -7.75 -8.45 -0.37
N VAL A 52 -8.27 -8.03 -1.54
CA VAL A 52 -9.72 -7.97 -1.86
C VAL A 52 -10.40 -9.37 -1.83
N LYS A 53 -9.67 -10.48 -1.62
CA LYS A 53 -10.29 -11.81 -1.38
C LYS A 53 -10.48 -12.19 0.08
N VAL A 54 -9.90 -11.50 1.07
CA VAL A 54 -10.11 -11.87 2.48
C VAL A 54 -11.12 -10.93 3.13
N ARG A 55 -12.38 -11.26 2.90
CA ARG A 55 -13.48 -10.81 3.75
C ARG A 55 -13.18 -11.24 5.19
N SER A 56 -13.18 -10.26 6.09
CA SER A 56 -13.24 -10.37 7.55
C SER A 56 -12.01 -10.88 8.28
N PHE A 57 -11.30 -9.95 8.94
CA PHE A 57 -11.00 -10.16 10.35
C PHE A 57 -11.59 -9.04 11.20
N SER A 58 -12.66 -9.43 11.89
CA SER A 58 -13.34 -8.79 12.99
C SER A 58 -12.52 -7.76 13.75
N LYS A 59 -13.08 -6.54 13.86
CA LYS A 59 -12.85 -5.65 15.00
C LYS A 59 -13.11 -6.45 16.29
N LYS A 60 -12.07 -6.96 16.96
CA LYS A 60 -12.19 -7.41 18.35
C LYS A 60 -11.45 -6.44 19.27
N LYS A 61 -12.24 -5.47 19.73
CA LYS A 61 -12.30 -4.87 21.08
C LYS A 61 -10.97 -4.65 21.84
N ARG A 62 -10.64 -3.36 21.96
CA ARG A 62 -10.48 -2.58 23.22
C ARG A 62 -10.48 -3.39 24.54
N SER A 63 -9.47 -3.09 25.36
CA SER A 63 -9.43 -3.07 26.84
C SER A 63 -8.45 -4.03 27.50
N TYR A 64 -7.40 -3.48 28.11
CA TYR A 64 -7.18 -3.68 29.54
C TYR A 64 -6.48 -2.46 30.16
N GLU A 65 -7.30 -1.71 30.89
CA GLU A 65 -6.91 -0.96 32.06
C GLU A 65 -6.44 -1.93 33.16
N ARG A 66 -5.31 -1.63 33.81
CA ARG A 66 -4.90 -2.03 35.17
C ARG A 66 -3.57 -1.32 35.44
N ARG A 67 -3.54 -0.15 36.08
CA ARG A 67 -3.50 0.05 37.55
C ARG A 67 -2.79 -1.11 38.27
N LYS A 68 -1.51 -0.92 38.62
CA LYS A 68 -1.09 -0.61 39.99
C LYS A 68 0.34 -0.08 39.98
#